data_AF-A0A7J8QBK2-F1
#
_entry.id   AF-A0A7J8QBK2-F1
#
_cell.length_a   1.000
_cell.length_b   1.000
_cell.length_c   1.000
_cell.angle_alpha   90.00
_cell.angle_beta   90.00
_cell.angle_gamma   90.00
#
_symmetry.space_group_name_H-M   'P 1'
#
loop_
_entity.id
_entity.type
_entity.pdbx_description
1 polymer ?
#
loop_
_entity_poly.entity_id
_entity_poly.type
_entity_poly.pdbx_seq_one_letter_code
_entity_poly.pdbx_strand_id
1 'polypeptide(L)'
;NIHNLSIPTPYATEPATCRLSHASISKIALSKDLCHLIVMCSGELNHDEVESAERQLGVHGCHCLLLDTSIFWKRKNELHQVAQQASNIEDLIEVIRSSLSVMSKQWSDAMHTFREKFDSLSSLIIDHGLDSSPQEEFLSLLGGARTSPPVHQFLVNSLGESGVKRVSKVVCGAGKELQHVVLDHLQPAAEIIGFRMGELRGLSRWRTRFQGIGLDETLINNATEKSGILLVQVERFMRVLSSMVQQFSNFFNWLLKCIKLLNQEPSDQLLPYNSDLVVIFLKFLYDQDPVKPFLELSEVDIEPDMETLQRVKELVHFGGFSDCDFLRRTLAEEFKQMESSFKEAFLMPFTTISRKMLCKDVLPLFALPSSSASVSVSVPISVTYYKDASTSVSSYQTHEHGFIDYISFQIPGDSSSNIANCIGISRRFMHSLSNSSTEESASLEAVLLSVPDGYHCVDLSLYKEGQIVLLLNETTSASECSGESCMMIVQADDLPFASIPRSGCINTWNLDQLKDSVMHLRLENEKVRNIPHSVVAPLAVSASRGVACVFAARKRALVYILDEDEDDVSDSE
;
A
#
# COMPACT_ATOMS: atom_id res chain seq x y z
N ASN A 1 -5.19 -12.53 8.32
CA ASN A 1 -6.22 -12.50 9.37
C ASN A 1 -5.85 -13.55 10.41
N ILE A 2 -5.11 -13.15 11.45
CA ILE A 2 -4.55 -14.05 12.47
C ILE A 2 -5.65 -14.75 13.30
N HIS A 3 -6.82 -14.13 13.43
CA HIS A 3 -7.97 -14.66 14.18
C HIS A 3 -8.61 -15.91 13.56
N ASN A 4 -8.39 -16.12 12.25
CA ASN A 4 -8.93 -17.26 11.51
C ASN A 4 -7.85 -18.33 11.23
N LEU A 5 -6.67 -18.21 11.84
CA LEU A 5 -5.57 -19.14 11.63
C LEU A 5 -5.85 -20.43 12.41
N SER A 6 -5.90 -21.57 11.70
CA SER A 6 -5.91 -22.89 12.32
C SER A 6 -4.49 -23.25 12.74
N ILE A 7 -4.28 -23.43 14.04
CA ILE A 7 -3.01 -23.84 14.61
C ILE A 7 -3.02 -25.37 14.75
N PRO A 8 -2.12 -26.12 14.09
CA PRO A 8 -2.01 -27.55 14.32
C PRO A 8 -1.44 -27.80 15.72
N THR A 9 -1.88 -28.89 16.36
CA THR A 9 -1.28 -29.41 17.60
C THR A 9 -0.41 -30.63 17.26
N PRO A 10 0.88 -30.45 16.88
CA PRO A 10 1.70 -31.52 16.31
C PRO A 10 1.93 -32.74 17.23
N TYR A 11 1.61 -32.64 18.52
CA TYR A 11 1.88 -33.65 19.53
C TYR A 11 0.64 -34.14 20.30
N ALA A 12 -0.57 -33.73 19.88
CA ALA A 12 -1.80 -34.24 20.47
C ALA A 12 -2.15 -35.63 19.90
N THR A 13 -2.70 -36.52 20.74
CA THR A 13 -3.13 -37.87 20.37
C THR A 13 -4.31 -37.90 19.39
N GLU A 14 -5.05 -36.79 19.27
CA GLU A 14 -6.13 -36.56 18.30
C GLU A 14 -5.82 -35.24 17.53
N PRO A 15 -6.23 -35.12 16.26
CA PRO A 15 -5.96 -33.94 15.43
C PRO A 15 -6.81 -32.74 15.85
N ALA A 16 -6.52 -32.17 17.03
CA ALA A 16 -7.14 -30.94 17.48
C ALA A 16 -6.54 -29.73 16.74
N THR A 17 -7.36 -28.70 16.52
CA THR A 17 -6.89 -27.41 16.02
C THR A 17 -7.12 -26.33 17.07
N CYS A 18 -6.10 -25.54 17.37
CA CYS A 18 -6.25 -24.37 18.24
C CYS A 18 -6.62 -23.13 17.44
N ARG A 19 -7.35 -22.21 18.08
CA ARG A 19 -7.60 -20.87 17.56
C ARG A 19 -7.09 -19.84 18.56
N LEU A 20 -6.56 -18.74 18.03
CA LEU A 20 -6.12 -17.61 18.82
C LEU A 20 -7.20 -16.51 18.81
N SER A 21 -7.96 -16.40 19.91
CA SER A 21 -8.93 -15.31 20.11
C SER A 21 -8.25 -14.07 20.68
N HIS A 22 -8.84 -12.90 20.40
CA HIS A 22 -8.33 -11.59 20.86
C HIS A 22 -6.85 -11.34 20.50
N ALA A 23 -6.39 -11.94 19.39
CA ALA A 23 -5.00 -11.91 18.97
C ALA A 23 -4.52 -10.49 18.60
N SER A 24 -3.35 -10.09 19.10
CA SER A 24 -2.64 -8.90 18.64
C SER A 24 -1.21 -9.25 18.27
N ILE A 25 -0.73 -8.75 17.12
CA ILE A 25 0.63 -9.04 16.64
C ILE A 25 1.59 -8.03 17.25
N SER A 26 2.65 -8.50 17.90
CA SER A 26 3.70 -7.67 18.49
C SER A 26 4.94 -7.57 17.59
N LYS A 27 5.35 -8.68 16.95
CA LYS A 27 6.53 -8.73 16.07
C LYS A 27 6.33 -9.70 14.93
N ILE A 28 6.89 -9.38 13.77
CA ILE A 28 6.95 -10.26 12.61
C ILE A 28 8.40 -10.29 12.11
N ALA A 29 8.92 -11.47 11.81
CA ALA A 29 10.22 -11.65 11.19
C ALA A 29 10.13 -12.69 10.08
N LEU A 30 10.58 -12.33 8.89
CA LEU A 30 10.68 -13.24 7.74
C LEU A 30 12.12 -13.72 7.60
N SER A 31 12.30 -15.02 7.43
CA SER A 31 13.61 -15.63 7.25
C SER A 31 14.29 -15.16 5.97
N LYS A 32 15.63 -15.15 5.96
CA LYS A 32 16.42 -14.71 4.80
C LYS A 32 16.25 -15.59 3.56
N ASP A 33 15.90 -16.86 3.77
CA ASP A 33 15.55 -17.80 2.70
C ASP A 33 14.08 -17.70 2.27
N LEU A 34 13.28 -16.82 2.91
CA LEU A 34 11.86 -16.61 2.69
C LEU A 34 10.98 -17.84 3.00
N CYS A 35 11.53 -18.89 3.61
CA CYS A 35 10.81 -20.14 3.84
C CYS A 35 10.00 -20.15 5.13
N HIS A 36 10.29 -19.26 6.07
CA HIS A 36 9.67 -19.24 7.39
C HIS A 36 9.35 -17.81 7.82
N LEU A 37 8.18 -17.64 8.42
CA LEU A 37 7.76 -16.38 9.03
C LEU A 37 7.44 -16.63 10.49
N ILE A 38 8.19 -15.98 11.39
CA ILE A 38 7.92 -16.00 12.82
C ILE A 38 7.02 -14.81 13.16
N VAL A 39 5.89 -15.10 13.80
CA VAL A 39 4.92 -14.09 14.25
C VAL A 39 4.77 -14.20 15.76
N MET A 40 5.18 -13.15 16.46
CA MET A 40 4.96 -12.98 17.89
C MET A 40 3.62 -12.29 18.10
N CYS A 41 2.79 -12.85 18.95
CA CYS A 41 1.45 -12.34 19.20
C CYS A 41 1.02 -12.58 20.64
N SER A 42 0.11 -11.76 21.14
CA SER A 42 -0.60 -12.01 22.39
C SER A 42 -2.03 -12.43 22.08
N GLY A 43 -2.61 -13.28 22.91
CA GLY A 43 -4.00 -13.69 22.78
C GLY A 43 -4.35 -14.88 23.67
N GLU A 44 -5.61 -15.26 23.63
CA GLU A 44 -6.14 -16.46 24.29
C GLU A 44 -6.07 -17.63 23.32
N LEU A 45 -5.32 -18.67 23.70
CA LEU A 45 -5.29 -19.91 22.93
C LEU A 45 -6.44 -20.81 23.38
N ASN A 46 -7.40 -21.01 22.49
CA ASN A 46 -8.54 -21.90 22.72
C ASN A 46 -8.35 -23.18 21.92
N HIS A 47 -8.57 -24.32 22.56
CA HIS A 47 -8.70 -25.61 21.88
C HIS A 47 -10.12 -25.74 21.32
N ASP A 48 -10.24 -26.00 20.01
CA ASP A 48 -11.47 -26.59 19.49
C ASP A 48 -11.44 -28.07 19.88
N GLU A 49 -12.16 -28.50 20.95
CA GLU A 49 -12.77 -29.85 20.99
C GLU A 49 -13.62 -30.17 22.26
N VAL A 50 -14.77 -30.78 21.97
CA VAL A 50 -15.59 -31.72 22.77
C VAL A 50 -16.22 -31.25 24.10
N GLU A 51 -17.51 -31.52 24.22
CA GLU A 51 -18.45 -31.28 25.35
C GLU A 51 -18.08 -31.94 26.70
N SER A 52 -16.80 -32.16 27.00
CA SER A 52 -16.36 -32.70 28.29
C SER A 52 -16.13 -31.59 29.31
N ALA A 53 -17.16 -31.40 30.14
CA ALA A 53 -17.34 -30.80 31.48
C ALA A 53 -16.20 -30.12 32.31
N GLU A 54 -14.98 -29.91 31.82
CA GLU A 54 -13.98 -29.05 32.44
C GLU A 54 -13.55 -27.98 31.44
N ARG A 55 -14.22 -26.83 31.48
CA ARG A 55 -13.76 -25.61 30.80
C ARG A 55 -12.41 -25.20 31.39
N GLN A 56 -11.30 -25.74 30.90
CA GLN A 56 -9.99 -25.15 31.13
C GLN A 56 -9.99 -23.79 30.41
N LEU A 57 -9.97 -22.72 31.22
CA LEU A 57 -10.00 -21.35 30.76
C LEU A 57 -8.81 -21.13 29.81
N GLY A 58 -9.08 -20.67 28.58
CA GLY A 58 -8.04 -20.34 27.60
C GLY A 58 -6.99 -19.43 28.23
N VAL A 59 -5.72 -19.84 28.16
CA VAL A 59 -4.66 -19.10 28.84
C VAL A 59 -4.27 -17.90 27.98
N HIS A 60 -4.63 -16.70 28.43
CA HIS A 60 -4.18 -15.46 27.81
C HIS A 60 -2.67 -15.31 28.02
N GLY A 61 -1.93 -15.13 26.93
CA GLY A 61 -0.49 -14.99 27.00
C GLY A 61 0.18 -14.64 25.69
N CYS A 62 1.51 -14.63 25.72
CA CYS A 62 2.35 -14.36 24.57
C CYS A 62 2.75 -15.68 23.89
N HIS A 63 2.57 -15.73 22.57
CA HIS A 63 2.78 -16.90 21.74
C HIS A 63 3.66 -16.56 20.55
N CYS A 64 4.51 -17.50 20.16
CA CYS A 64 5.31 -17.45 18.95
C CYS A 64 4.77 -18.44 17.92
N LEU A 65 4.34 -17.95 16.76
CA LEU A 65 3.83 -18.76 15.66
C LEU A 65 4.90 -18.91 14.58
N LEU A 66 5.12 -20.12 14.11
CA LEU A 66 5.94 -20.41 12.93
C LEU A 66 5.03 -20.68 11.72
N LEU A 67 5.12 -19.85 10.70
CA LEU A 67 4.39 -20.05 9.43
C LEU A 67 5.34 -20.54 8.34
N ASP A 68 4.89 -21.54 7.57
CA ASP A 68 5.54 -21.96 6.33
C ASP A 68 5.30 -20.92 5.24
N THR A 69 6.38 -20.30 4.78
CA THR A 69 6.35 -19.37 3.66
C THR A 69 7.22 -19.84 2.49
N SER A 70 7.58 -21.13 2.45
CA SER A 70 8.43 -21.74 1.40
C SER A 70 7.90 -21.55 -0.01
N ILE A 71 6.62 -21.19 -0.18
CA ILE A 71 6.06 -20.76 -1.46
C ILE A 71 6.81 -19.55 -2.05
N PHE A 72 7.25 -18.59 -1.22
CA PHE A 72 8.02 -17.43 -1.68
C PHE A 72 9.35 -17.85 -2.29
N TRP A 73 10.04 -18.81 -1.67
CA TRP A 73 11.29 -19.33 -2.22
C TRP A 73 11.07 -20.19 -3.46
N LYS A 74 10.17 -21.18 -3.37
CA LYS A 74 9.88 -22.16 -4.44
C LYS A 74 9.36 -21.48 -5.72
N ARG A 75 8.66 -20.35 -5.59
CA ARG A 75 8.10 -19.58 -6.72
C ARG A 75 8.63 -18.15 -6.78
N LYS A 76 9.86 -17.91 -6.30
CA LYS A 76 10.43 -16.55 -6.19
C LYS A 76 10.43 -15.78 -7.51
N ASN A 77 10.74 -16.46 -8.61
CA ASN A 77 10.85 -15.82 -9.92
C ASN A 77 9.46 -15.44 -10.45
N GLU A 78 8.50 -16.35 -10.34
CA GLU A 78 7.12 -16.12 -10.78
C GLU A 78 6.46 -15.01 -9.96
N LEU A 79 6.63 -15.06 -8.64
CA LEU A 79 6.08 -14.07 -7.71
C LEU A 79 6.72 -12.71 -7.91
N HIS A 80 8.05 -12.65 -8.06
CA HIS A 80 8.75 -11.39 -8.33
C HIS A 80 8.28 -10.76 -9.64
N GLN A 81 8.15 -11.56 -10.72
CA GLN A 81 7.66 -11.07 -12.01
C GLN A 81 6.24 -10.51 -11.89
N VAL A 82 5.30 -11.25 -11.28
CA VAL A 82 3.91 -10.77 -11.14
C VAL A 82 3.83 -9.53 -10.24
N ALA A 83 4.55 -9.52 -9.12
CA ALA A 83 4.55 -8.40 -8.18
C ALA A 83 5.14 -7.12 -8.80
N GLN A 84 6.24 -7.25 -9.54
CA GLN A 84 6.86 -6.11 -10.24
C GLN A 84 5.91 -5.51 -11.27
N GLN A 85 5.24 -6.35 -12.05
CA GLN A 85 4.27 -5.92 -13.05
C GLN A 85 3.06 -5.22 -12.40
N ALA A 86 2.50 -5.81 -11.33
CA ALA A 86 1.39 -5.22 -10.59
C ALA A 86 1.74 -3.86 -9.97
N SER A 87 2.93 -3.73 -9.35
CA SER A 87 3.40 -2.46 -8.78
C SER A 87 3.54 -1.36 -9.85
N ASN A 88 4.15 -1.69 -10.98
CA ASN A 88 4.30 -0.72 -12.08
C ASN A 88 2.93 -0.28 -12.63
N ILE A 89 1.97 -1.21 -12.71
CA ILE A 89 0.61 -0.90 -13.16
C ILE A 89 -0.10 0.02 -12.16
N GLU A 90 0.06 -0.22 -10.86
CA GLU A 90 -0.54 0.61 -9.80
C GLU A 90 -0.06 2.06 -9.88
N ASP A 91 1.24 2.28 -10.10
CA ASP A 91 1.81 3.61 -10.31
C ASP A 91 1.21 4.31 -11.55
N LEU A 92 1.04 3.58 -12.66
CA LEU A 92 0.45 4.11 -13.90
C LEU A 92 -1.04 4.41 -13.77
N ILE A 93 -1.77 3.63 -12.97
CA ILE A 93 -3.17 3.93 -12.64
C ILE A 93 -3.28 5.28 -11.92
N GLU A 94 -2.33 5.58 -11.01
CA GLU A 94 -2.31 6.88 -10.32
C GLU A 94 -2.02 8.04 -11.29
N VAL A 95 -1.16 7.82 -12.29
CA VAL A 95 -0.95 8.79 -13.38
C VAL A 95 -2.27 9.08 -14.11
N ILE A 96 -3.00 8.05 -14.54
CA ILE A 96 -4.28 8.21 -15.24
C ILE A 96 -5.30 8.95 -14.36
N ARG A 97 -5.42 8.56 -13.10
CA ARG A 97 -6.32 9.21 -12.13
C ARG A 97 -6.01 10.69 -11.96
N SER A 98 -4.73 11.01 -11.79
CA SER A 98 -4.25 12.38 -11.67
C SER A 98 -4.51 13.18 -12.95
N SER A 99 -4.27 12.60 -14.13
CA SER A 99 -4.57 13.23 -15.42
C SER A 99 -6.06 13.55 -15.56
N LEU A 100 -6.96 12.61 -15.27
CA LEU A 100 -8.41 12.84 -15.32
C LEU A 100 -8.84 13.96 -14.39
N SER A 101 -8.34 13.97 -13.15
CA SER A 101 -8.63 15.01 -12.15
C SER A 101 -8.18 16.41 -12.61
N VAL A 102 -6.94 16.53 -13.11
CA VAL A 102 -6.40 17.79 -13.62
C VAL A 102 -7.21 18.29 -14.82
N MET A 103 -7.47 17.42 -15.80
CA MET A 103 -8.26 17.78 -16.98
C MET A 103 -9.67 18.24 -16.60
N SER A 104 -10.35 17.51 -15.71
CA SER A 104 -11.71 17.84 -15.27
C SER A 104 -11.77 19.22 -14.63
N LYS A 105 -10.81 19.52 -13.75
CA LYS A 105 -10.71 20.82 -13.09
C LYS A 105 -10.43 21.95 -14.08
N GLN A 106 -9.40 21.81 -14.91
CA GLN A 106 -9.01 22.85 -15.87
C GLN A 106 -10.14 23.17 -16.87
N TRP A 107 -10.84 22.14 -17.36
CA TRP A 107 -11.97 22.34 -18.25
C TRP A 107 -13.17 23.00 -17.55
N SER A 108 -13.49 22.55 -16.33
CA SER A 108 -14.59 23.13 -15.54
C SER A 108 -14.36 24.61 -15.22
N ASP A 109 -13.13 24.99 -14.83
CA ASP A 109 -12.75 26.38 -14.55
C ASP A 109 -12.88 27.26 -15.81
N ALA A 110 -12.47 26.73 -16.97
CA ALA A 110 -12.59 27.43 -18.25
C ALA A 110 -14.06 27.60 -18.69
N MET A 111 -14.87 26.55 -18.57
CA MET A 111 -16.29 26.58 -18.92
C MET A 111 -17.10 27.44 -17.94
N HIS A 112 -16.71 27.52 -16.68
CA HIS A 112 -17.28 28.48 -15.73
C HIS A 112 -17.04 29.91 -16.20
N THR A 113 -15.82 30.24 -16.62
CA THR A 113 -15.48 31.57 -17.15
C THR A 113 -16.29 31.91 -18.41
N PHE A 114 -16.53 30.93 -19.28
CA PHE A 114 -17.40 31.09 -20.45
C PHE A 114 -18.84 31.44 -20.02
N ARG A 115 -19.46 30.60 -19.18
CA ARG A 115 -20.83 30.81 -18.70
C ARG A 115 -20.99 32.14 -17.96
N GLU A 116 -20.09 32.46 -17.03
CA GLU A 116 -20.13 33.73 -16.27
C GLU A 116 -20.21 34.97 -17.20
N LYS A 117 -19.52 34.94 -18.35
CA LYS A 117 -19.57 36.05 -19.31
C LYS A 117 -20.78 35.99 -20.22
N PHE A 118 -21.14 34.81 -20.73
CA PHE A 118 -22.20 34.67 -21.73
C PHE A 118 -23.61 34.65 -21.13
N ASP A 119 -23.79 34.20 -19.89
CA ASP A 119 -25.09 34.18 -19.20
C ASP A 119 -25.67 35.58 -18.98
N SER A 120 -24.81 36.61 -18.95
CA SER A 120 -25.25 38.00 -18.85
C SER A 120 -26.09 38.46 -20.06
N LEU A 121 -25.96 37.80 -21.21
CA LEU A 121 -26.79 38.07 -22.39
C LEU A 121 -28.24 37.68 -22.14
N SER A 122 -28.50 36.55 -21.48
CA SER A 122 -29.85 36.12 -21.13
C SER A 122 -30.58 37.17 -20.29
N SER A 123 -29.91 37.72 -19.28
CA SER A 123 -30.47 38.81 -18.46
C SER A 123 -30.76 40.07 -19.29
N LEU A 124 -29.84 40.45 -20.18
CA LEU A 124 -30.04 41.62 -21.06
C LEU A 124 -31.22 41.45 -22.02
N ILE A 125 -31.43 40.26 -22.56
CA ILE A 125 -32.57 39.96 -23.44
C ILE A 125 -33.89 40.16 -22.68
N ILE A 126 -33.98 39.62 -21.46
CA ILE A 126 -35.15 39.77 -20.58
C ILE A 126 -35.38 41.24 -20.22
N ASP A 127 -34.33 41.98 -19.87
CA ASP A 127 -34.41 43.41 -19.52
C ASP A 127 -34.91 44.28 -20.69
N HIS A 128 -34.68 43.85 -21.93
CA HIS A 128 -35.20 44.49 -23.14
C HIS A 128 -36.60 44.02 -23.56
N GLY A 129 -37.23 43.12 -22.77
CA GLY A 129 -38.58 42.63 -23.01
C GLY A 129 -38.72 41.70 -24.21
N LEU A 130 -37.65 40.96 -24.55
CA LEU A 130 -37.68 39.93 -25.60
C LEU A 130 -37.85 38.53 -24.99
N ASP A 131 -38.58 37.66 -25.67
CA ASP A 131 -38.83 36.27 -25.26
C ASP A 131 -37.91 35.25 -25.96
N SER A 132 -36.87 35.72 -26.66
CA SER A 132 -35.92 34.91 -27.43
C SER A 132 -34.78 34.34 -26.57
N SER A 133 -34.15 33.25 -27.00
CA SER A 133 -32.92 32.75 -26.36
C SER A 133 -31.65 33.43 -26.89
N PRO A 134 -30.53 33.43 -26.14
CA PRO A 134 -29.22 33.87 -26.66
C PRO A 134 -28.84 33.21 -27.99
N GLN A 135 -29.16 31.92 -28.15
CA GLN A 135 -28.88 31.17 -29.37
C GLN A 135 -29.71 31.66 -30.56
N GLU A 136 -31.00 31.94 -30.36
CA GLU A 136 -31.89 32.47 -31.41
C GLU A 136 -31.44 33.87 -31.87
N GLU A 137 -31.05 34.70 -30.90
CA GLU A 137 -30.52 36.03 -31.16
C GLU A 137 -29.18 35.99 -31.92
N PHE A 138 -28.26 35.09 -31.52
CA PHE A 138 -27.01 34.88 -32.27
C PHE A 138 -27.21 34.25 -33.64
N LEU A 139 -28.17 33.35 -33.81
CA LEU A 139 -28.53 32.78 -35.12
C LEU A 139 -29.13 33.86 -36.04
N SER A 140 -29.94 34.78 -35.49
CA SER A 140 -30.48 35.92 -36.22
C SER A 140 -29.36 36.87 -36.69
N LEU A 141 -28.38 37.14 -35.81
CA LEU A 141 -27.18 37.91 -36.16
C LEU A 141 -26.38 37.23 -37.28
N LEU A 142 -26.16 35.92 -37.19
CA LEU A 142 -25.46 35.15 -38.23
C LEU A 142 -26.21 35.17 -39.57
N GLY A 143 -27.54 35.12 -39.53
CA GLY A 143 -28.42 35.20 -40.72
C GLY A 143 -28.48 36.58 -41.38
N GLY A 144 -27.77 37.59 -40.85
CA GLY A 144 -27.73 38.93 -41.41
C GLY A 144 -28.90 39.83 -41.01
N ALA A 145 -29.64 39.47 -39.96
CA ALA A 145 -30.64 40.36 -39.38
C ALA A 145 -29.97 41.59 -38.72
N ARG A 146 -30.73 42.66 -38.52
CA ARG A 146 -30.25 43.81 -37.72
C ARG A 146 -29.96 43.32 -36.30
N THR A 147 -28.78 43.62 -35.78
CA THR A 147 -28.41 43.31 -34.39
C THR A 147 -29.45 43.89 -33.44
N SER A 148 -30.04 43.04 -32.60
CA SER A 148 -31.01 43.48 -31.60
C SER A 148 -30.34 44.37 -30.54
N PRO A 149 -31.08 45.29 -29.88
CA PRO A 149 -30.53 46.13 -28.82
C PRO A 149 -29.78 45.36 -27.71
N PRO A 150 -30.28 44.23 -27.15
CA PRO A 150 -29.55 43.49 -26.13
C PRO A 150 -28.26 42.84 -26.64
N VAL A 151 -28.25 42.27 -27.85
CA VAL A 151 -27.03 41.70 -28.46
C VAL A 151 -26.01 42.79 -28.77
N HIS A 152 -26.45 43.96 -29.25
CA HIS A 152 -25.56 45.09 -29.49
C HIS A 152 -24.92 45.58 -28.18
N GLN A 153 -25.72 45.77 -27.13
CA GLN A 153 -25.21 46.15 -25.81
C GLN A 153 -24.24 45.10 -25.27
N PHE A 154 -24.56 43.82 -25.40
CA PHE A 154 -23.70 42.74 -24.95
C PHE A 154 -22.36 42.72 -25.69
N LEU A 155 -22.37 42.74 -27.02
CA LEU A 155 -21.16 42.62 -27.84
C LEU A 155 -20.24 43.84 -27.72
N VAL A 156 -20.80 45.05 -27.62
CA VAL A 156 -20.02 46.29 -27.60
C VAL A 156 -19.66 46.72 -26.18
N ASN A 157 -20.60 46.67 -25.23
CA ASN A 157 -20.43 47.28 -23.91
C ASN A 157 -20.09 46.26 -22.81
N SER A 158 -20.73 45.09 -22.80
CA SER A 158 -20.56 44.11 -21.71
C SER A 158 -19.36 43.18 -21.93
N LEU A 159 -19.29 42.58 -23.12
CA LEU A 159 -18.24 41.62 -23.49
C LEU A 159 -17.06 42.34 -24.15
N GLY A 160 -17.32 43.06 -25.24
CA GLY A 160 -16.30 43.79 -26.00
C GLY A 160 -15.22 42.88 -26.64
N GLU A 161 -14.34 43.48 -27.45
CA GLU A 161 -13.24 42.75 -28.09
C GLU A 161 -12.29 42.12 -27.06
N SER A 162 -11.97 42.85 -25.99
CA SER A 162 -11.05 42.39 -24.95
C SER A 162 -11.64 41.22 -24.14
N GLY A 163 -12.95 41.20 -23.90
CA GLY A 163 -13.64 40.09 -23.24
C GLY A 163 -13.68 38.85 -24.13
N VAL A 164 -14.06 38.97 -25.41
CA VAL A 164 -14.04 37.83 -26.35
C VAL A 164 -12.66 37.21 -26.44
N LYS A 165 -11.60 38.02 -26.62
CA LYS A 165 -10.22 37.51 -26.69
C LYS A 165 -9.79 36.82 -25.40
N ARG A 166 -10.20 37.34 -24.23
CA ARG A 166 -9.89 36.74 -22.93
C ARG A 166 -10.57 35.38 -22.77
N VAL A 167 -11.88 35.30 -23.01
CA VAL A 167 -12.64 34.05 -22.88
C VAL A 167 -12.15 33.02 -23.90
N SER A 168 -11.92 33.44 -25.14
CA SER A 168 -11.34 32.58 -26.19
C SER A 168 -9.99 32.01 -25.76
N LYS A 169 -9.09 32.84 -25.22
CA LYS A 169 -7.79 32.39 -24.71
C LYS A 169 -7.94 31.37 -23.57
N VAL A 170 -8.89 31.58 -22.66
CA VAL A 170 -9.13 30.67 -21.52
C VAL A 170 -9.68 29.33 -21.99
N VAL A 171 -10.76 29.32 -22.77
CA VAL A 171 -11.43 28.07 -23.22
C VAL A 171 -10.57 27.29 -24.20
N CYS A 172 -10.09 27.94 -25.28
CA CYS A 172 -9.24 27.26 -26.26
C CYS A 172 -7.86 26.93 -25.67
N GLY A 173 -7.37 27.71 -24.71
CA GLY A 173 -6.15 27.42 -23.96
C GLY A 173 -6.31 26.16 -23.13
N ALA A 174 -7.35 26.08 -22.29
CA ALA A 174 -7.64 24.89 -21.50
C ALA A 174 -7.79 23.65 -22.38
N GLY A 175 -8.53 23.73 -23.49
CA GLY A 175 -8.67 22.59 -24.41
C GLY A 175 -7.34 22.11 -25.01
N LYS A 176 -6.40 23.02 -25.31
CA LYS A 176 -5.04 22.65 -25.73
C LYS A 176 -4.23 22.03 -24.60
N GLU A 177 -4.29 22.58 -23.39
CA GLU A 177 -3.62 21.99 -22.23
C GLU A 177 -4.14 20.56 -21.95
N LEU A 178 -5.46 20.34 -22.04
CA LEU A 178 -6.04 19.00 -21.96
C LEU A 178 -5.46 18.05 -23.03
N GLN A 179 -5.32 18.51 -24.28
CA GLN A 179 -4.70 17.70 -25.34
C GLN A 179 -3.26 17.30 -24.98
N HIS A 180 -2.46 18.21 -24.42
CA HIS A 180 -1.10 17.89 -23.95
C HIS A 180 -1.13 16.89 -22.78
N VAL A 181 -2.01 17.07 -21.79
CA VAL A 181 -2.16 16.12 -20.68
C VAL A 181 -2.50 14.72 -21.20
N VAL A 182 -3.32 14.62 -22.25
CA VAL A 182 -3.61 13.32 -22.85
C VAL A 182 -2.39 12.72 -23.54
N LEU A 183 -1.75 13.47 -24.43
CA LEU A 183 -0.65 12.99 -25.26
C LEU A 183 0.62 12.68 -24.45
N ASP A 184 0.91 13.49 -23.42
CA ASP A 184 2.16 13.39 -22.66
C ASP A 184 2.04 12.50 -21.42
N HIS A 185 0.82 12.26 -20.91
CA HIS A 185 0.61 11.53 -19.65
C HIS A 185 -0.42 10.41 -19.76
N LEU A 186 -1.66 10.72 -20.14
CA LEU A 186 -2.76 9.73 -20.10
C LEU A 186 -2.54 8.58 -21.09
N GLN A 187 -2.29 8.91 -22.35
CA GLN A 187 -2.15 7.94 -23.43
C GLN A 187 -0.90 7.06 -23.23
N PRO A 188 0.30 7.60 -22.98
CA PRO A 188 1.47 6.78 -22.68
C PRO A 188 1.24 5.84 -21.49
N ALA A 189 0.59 6.31 -20.41
CA ALA A 189 0.28 5.47 -19.27
C ALA A 189 -0.67 4.31 -19.64
N ALA A 190 -1.74 4.61 -20.38
CA ALA A 190 -2.69 3.58 -20.83
C ALA A 190 -2.03 2.56 -21.78
N GLU A 191 -1.13 3.00 -22.66
CA GLU A 191 -0.40 2.11 -23.59
C GLU A 191 0.56 1.19 -22.84
N ILE A 192 1.31 1.72 -21.88
CA ILE A 192 2.21 0.92 -21.04
C ILE A 192 1.41 -0.08 -20.21
N ILE A 193 0.27 0.33 -19.62
CA ILE A 193 -0.64 -0.61 -18.92
C ILE A 193 -1.09 -1.73 -19.87
N GLY A 194 -1.54 -1.40 -21.08
CA GLY A 194 -1.95 -2.38 -22.09
C GLY A 194 -0.84 -3.38 -22.43
N PHE A 195 0.41 -2.89 -22.58
CA PHE A 195 1.58 -3.73 -22.79
C PHE A 195 1.82 -4.69 -21.62
N ARG A 196 1.83 -4.17 -20.39
CA ARG A 196 2.09 -4.95 -19.16
C ARG A 196 1.01 -5.98 -18.89
N MET A 197 -0.26 -5.64 -19.14
CA MET A 197 -1.38 -6.58 -19.11
C MET A 197 -1.27 -7.65 -20.19
N GLY A 198 -0.77 -7.30 -21.38
CA GLY A 198 -0.43 -8.25 -22.43
C GLY A 198 0.63 -9.27 -22.00
N GLU A 199 1.69 -8.82 -21.30
CA GLU A 199 2.71 -9.71 -20.72
C GLU A 199 2.09 -10.65 -19.68
N LEU A 200 1.32 -10.10 -18.72
CA LEU A 200 0.63 -10.89 -17.69
C LEU A 200 -0.35 -11.90 -18.30
N ARG A 201 -1.04 -11.54 -19.37
CA ARG A 201 -1.90 -12.46 -20.14
C ARG A 201 -1.10 -13.62 -20.71
N GLY A 202 0.08 -13.35 -21.29
CA GLY A 202 1.01 -14.38 -21.73
C GLY A 202 1.43 -15.33 -20.60
N LEU A 203 1.78 -14.78 -19.43
CA LEU A 203 2.16 -15.57 -18.25
C LEU A 203 0.99 -16.41 -17.72
N SER A 204 -0.23 -15.87 -17.69
CA SER A 204 -1.42 -16.57 -17.18
C SER A 204 -1.76 -17.83 -17.99
N ARG A 205 -1.43 -17.86 -19.28
CA ARG A 205 -1.60 -19.03 -20.15
C ARG A 205 -0.64 -20.16 -19.82
N TRP A 206 0.50 -19.88 -19.18
CA TRP A 206 1.44 -20.90 -18.72
C TRP A 206 0.98 -21.46 -17.36
N ARG A 207 -0.12 -22.23 -17.40
CA ARG A 207 -0.83 -22.72 -16.22
C ARG A 207 0.08 -23.51 -15.25
N THR A 208 0.94 -24.40 -15.75
CA THR A 208 1.86 -25.19 -14.90
C THR A 208 2.78 -24.33 -14.04
N ARG A 209 3.10 -23.12 -14.52
CA ARG A 209 4.00 -22.18 -13.84
C ARG A 209 3.27 -21.13 -13.01
N PHE A 210 2.20 -20.54 -13.52
CA PHE A 210 1.56 -19.38 -12.88
C PHE A 210 0.21 -19.67 -12.20
N GLN A 211 -0.52 -20.72 -12.59
CA GLN A 211 -1.79 -21.07 -11.93
C GLN A 211 -1.58 -21.38 -10.44
N GLY A 212 -0.47 -22.03 -10.10
CA GLY A 212 -0.11 -22.36 -8.72
C GLY A 212 0.15 -21.14 -7.83
N ILE A 213 0.36 -19.95 -8.38
CA ILE A 213 0.48 -18.71 -7.60
C ILE A 213 -0.76 -17.82 -7.71
N GLY A 214 -1.85 -18.32 -8.33
CA GLY A 214 -3.14 -17.63 -8.40
C GLY A 214 -3.29 -16.66 -9.57
N LEU A 215 -2.41 -16.67 -10.57
CA LEU A 215 -2.58 -15.87 -11.78
C LEU A 215 -3.66 -16.52 -12.66
N ASP A 216 -4.89 -16.04 -12.51
CA ASP A 216 -6.05 -16.60 -13.20
C ASP A 216 -6.18 -16.07 -14.64
N GLU A 217 -6.27 -16.98 -15.61
CA GLU A 217 -6.33 -16.62 -17.03
C GLU A 217 -7.62 -15.84 -17.38
N THR A 218 -8.75 -16.15 -16.75
CA THR A 218 -10.03 -15.50 -17.08
C THR A 218 -10.08 -14.07 -16.56
N LEU A 219 -9.63 -13.84 -15.33
CA LEU A 219 -9.54 -12.51 -14.74
C LEU A 219 -8.52 -11.64 -15.48
N ILE A 220 -7.35 -12.19 -15.82
CA ILE A 220 -6.34 -11.47 -16.58
C ILE A 220 -6.80 -11.16 -18.01
N ASN A 221 -7.55 -12.06 -18.67
CA ASN A 221 -8.15 -11.78 -19.96
C ASN A 221 -9.16 -10.62 -19.88
N ASN A 222 -10.06 -10.62 -18.89
CA ASN A 222 -11.01 -9.53 -18.67
C ASN A 222 -10.28 -8.20 -18.39
N ALA A 223 -9.29 -8.21 -17.50
CA ALA A 223 -8.47 -7.03 -17.23
C ALA A 223 -7.73 -6.53 -18.49
N THR A 224 -7.19 -7.43 -19.31
CA THR A 224 -6.55 -7.05 -20.58
C THR A 224 -7.55 -6.40 -21.55
N GLU A 225 -8.76 -6.95 -21.64
CA GLU A 225 -9.83 -6.36 -22.44
C GLU A 225 -10.19 -4.94 -21.96
N LYS A 226 -10.39 -4.74 -20.65
CA LYS A 226 -10.67 -3.41 -20.09
C LYS A 226 -9.53 -2.41 -20.34
N SER A 227 -8.27 -2.84 -20.30
CA SER A 227 -7.14 -1.99 -20.67
C SER A 227 -7.16 -1.57 -22.14
N GLY A 228 -7.56 -2.47 -23.05
CA GLY A 228 -7.71 -2.17 -24.47
C GLY A 228 -8.89 -1.23 -24.74
N ILE A 229 -10.01 -1.42 -24.05
CA ILE A 229 -11.17 -0.53 -24.13
C ILE A 229 -10.81 0.88 -23.66
N LEU A 230 -10.06 1.01 -22.57
CA LEU A 230 -9.60 2.31 -22.08
C LEU A 230 -8.80 3.06 -23.16
N LEU A 231 -7.89 2.39 -23.88
CA LEU A 231 -7.16 3.00 -24.99
C LEU A 231 -8.09 3.55 -26.08
N VAL A 232 -9.14 2.81 -26.44
CA VAL A 232 -10.13 3.29 -27.40
C VAL A 232 -10.89 4.52 -26.87
N GLN A 233 -11.19 4.56 -25.56
CA GLN A 233 -11.81 5.74 -24.95
C GLN A 233 -10.89 6.96 -24.91
N VAL A 234 -9.59 6.77 -24.69
CA VAL A 234 -8.61 7.87 -24.73
C VAL A 234 -8.60 8.50 -26.13
N GLU A 235 -8.54 7.68 -27.18
CA GLU A 235 -8.61 8.13 -28.57
C GLU A 235 -9.94 8.82 -28.91
N ARG A 236 -11.05 8.25 -28.45
CA ARG A 236 -12.38 8.84 -28.62
C ARG A 236 -12.48 10.20 -27.93
N PHE A 237 -12.00 10.30 -26.69
CA PHE A 237 -11.96 11.56 -25.94
C PHE A 237 -11.13 12.61 -26.68
N MET A 238 -9.96 12.25 -27.21
CA MET A 238 -9.13 13.16 -28.00
C MET A 238 -9.84 13.71 -29.24
N ARG A 239 -10.63 12.89 -29.93
CA ARG A 239 -11.43 13.35 -31.08
C ARG A 239 -12.52 14.33 -30.67
N VAL A 240 -13.24 14.04 -29.58
CA VAL A 240 -14.27 14.92 -29.03
C VAL A 240 -13.64 16.25 -28.62
N LEU A 241 -12.56 16.21 -27.84
CA LEU A 241 -11.84 17.40 -27.38
C LEU A 241 -11.35 18.25 -28.55
N SER A 242 -10.75 17.62 -29.57
CA SER A 242 -10.25 18.33 -30.76
C SER A 242 -11.37 19.01 -31.54
N SER A 243 -12.50 18.31 -31.72
CA SER A 243 -13.70 18.90 -32.32
C SER A 243 -14.19 20.11 -31.51
N MET A 244 -14.26 19.98 -30.19
CA MET A 244 -14.72 21.06 -29.31
C MET A 244 -13.83 22.29 -29.38
N VAL A 245 -12.51 22.12 -29.32
CA VAL A 245 -11.56 23.24 -29.46
C VAL A 245 -11.74 23.95 -30.80
N GLN A 246 -11.96 23.20 -31.88
CA GLN A 246 -12.20 23.78 -33.21
C GLN A 246 -13.52 24.56 -33.27
N GLN A 247 -14.59 24.03 -32.67
CA GLN A 247 -15.91 24.67 -32.65
C GLN A 247 -15.90 25.99 -31.86
N PHE A 248 -15.31 25.99 -30.66
CA PHE A 248 -15.14 27.21 -29.86
C PHE A 248 -14.28 28.24 -30.57
N SER A 249 -13.15 27.82 -31.16
CA SER A 249 -12.26 28.71 -31.91
C SER A 249 -13.00 29.37 -33.08
N ASN A 250 -13.77 28.60 -33.85
CA ASN A 250 -14.57 29.11 -34.96
C ASN A 250 -15.65 30.11 -34.49
N PHE A 251 -16.34 29.79 -33.40
CA PHE A 251 -17.34 30.68 -32.78
C PHE A 251 -16.73 32.01 -32.33
N PHE A 252 -15.61 31.99 -31.62
CA PHE A 252 -14.96 33.22 -31.15
C PHE A 252 -14.40 34.06 -32.30
N ASN A 253 -13.87 33.44 -33.36
CA ASN A 253 -13.43 34.16 -34.56
C ASN A 253 -14.60 34.88 -35.25
N TRP A 254 -15.75 34.22 -35.36
CA TRP A 254 -16.98 34.83 -35.86
C TRP A 254 -17.44 36.00 -34.97
N LEU A 255 -17.52 35.78 -33.65
CA LEU A 255 -17.97 36.79 -32.71
C LEU A 255 -17.08 38.03 -32.71
N LEU A 256 -15.76 37.84 -32.79
CA LEU A 256 -14.79 38.93 -32.90
C LEU A 256 -15.01 39.73 -34.19
N LYS A 257 -15.33 39.07 -35.30
CA LYS A 257 -15.66 39.74 -36.56
C LYS A 257 -16.94 40.56 -36.44
N CYS A 258 -17.98 40.05 -35.77
CA CYS A 258 -19.19 40.81 -35.49
C CYS A 258 -18.89 42.08 -34.67
N ILE A 259 -18.08 41.99 -33.61
CA ILE A 259 -17.71 43.15 -32.78
C ILE A 259 -16.98 44.22 -33.60
N LYS A 260 -16.00 43.83 -34.43
CA LYS A 260 -15.29 44.79 -35.29
C LYS A 260 -16.21 45.49 -36.29
N LEU A 261 -17.15 44.76 -36.88
CA LEU A 261 -18.14 45.33 -37.80
C LEU A 261 -19.06 46.33 -37.09
N LEU A 262 -19.50 46.02 -35.86
CA LEU A 262 -20.32 46.93 -35.05
C LEU A 262 -19.55 48.20 -34.64
N ASN A 263 -18.26 48.07 -34.37
CA ASN A 263 -17.37 49.19 -34.04
C ASN A 263 -16.88 49.98 -35.28
N GLN A 264 -17.29 49.58 -36.50
CA GLN A 264 -16.84 50.18 -37.76
C GLN A 264 -15.32 50.09 -37.97
N GLU A 265 -14.69 49.06 -37.40
CA GLU A 265 -13.26 48.78 -37.54
C GLU A 265 -12.98 47.84 -38.72
N PRO A 266 -11.79 47.93 -39.37
CA PRO A 266 -11.43 47.03 -40.46
C PRO A 266 -11.34 45.58 -39.98
N SER A 267 -12.05 44.68 -40.68
CA SER A 267 -12.13 43.25 -40.35
C SER A 267 -11.25 42.34 -41.21
N ASP A 268 -10.57 42.90 -42.21
CA ASP A 268 -9.86 42.16 -43.27
C ASP A 268 -8.64 41.36 -42.77
N GLN A 269 -8.18 41.63 -41.55
CA GLN A 269 -7.06 40.92 -40.91
C GLN A 269 -7.50 39.73 -40.02
N LEU A 270 -8.81 39.49 -39.87
CA LEU A 270 -9.31 38.39 -39.04
C LEU A 270 -9.28 37.06 -39.78
N LEU A 271 -9.12 35.98 -39.02
CA LEU A 271 -9.22 34.62 -39.56
C LEU A 271 -10.61 34.37 -40.15
N PRO A 272 -10.71 33.66 -41.28
CA PRO A 272 -11.99 33.25 -41.82
C PRO A 272 -12.70 32.31 -40.82
N TYR A 273 -14.02 32.39 -40.78
CA TYR A 273 -14.88 31.50 -40.00
C TYR A 273 -15.79 30.72 -40.94
N ASN A 274 -16.21 29.52 -40.51
CA ASN A 274 -17.18 28.70 -41.21
C ASN A 274 -18.56 28.91 -40.55
N SER A 275 -19.53 29.42 -41.32
CA SER A 275 -20.89 29.69 -40.85
C SER A 275 -21.64 28.43 -40.42
N ASP A 276 -21.46 27.31 -41.11
CA ASP A 276 -22.14 26.05 -40.79
C ASP A 276 -21.70 25.53 -39.42
N LEU A 277 -20.40 25.66 -39.10
CA LEU A 277 -19.87 25.32 -37.79
C LEU A 277 -20.42 26.25 -36.69
N VAL A 278 -20.63 27.55 -36.98
CA VAL A 278 -21.29 28.46 -36.02
C VAL A 278 -22.73 28.01 -35.76
N VAL A 279 -23.48 27.62 -36.80
CA VAL A 279 -24.84 27.09 -36.65
C VAL A 279 -24.85 25.83 -35.78
N ILE A 280 -23.93 24.90 -36.03
CA ILE A 280 -23.79 23.67 -35.22
C ILE A 280 -23.47 24.02 -33.76
N PHE A 281 -22.51 24.91 -33.54
CA PHE A 281 -22.13 25.34 -32.20
C PHE A 281 -23.31 25.97 -31.45
N LEU A 282 -24.01 26.92 -32.07
CA LEU A 282 -25.16 27.60 -31.46
C LEU A 282 -26.30 26.62 -31.14
N LYS A 283 -26.57 25.65 -32.01
CA LYS A 283 -27.66 24.69 -31.80
C LYS A 283 -27.34 23.61 -30.76
N PHE A 284 -26.10 23.15 -30.68
CA PHE A 284 -25.77 21.93 -29.94
C PHE A 284 -24.74 22.12 -28.82
N LEU A 285 -23.91 23.17 -28.85
CA LEU A 285 -22.74 23.30 -27.98
C LEU A 285 -22.72 24.58 -27.14
N TYR A 286 -23.58 25.58 -27.44
CA TYR A 286 -23.59 26.84 -26.73
C TYR A 286 -23.93 26.65 -25.23
N ASP A 287 -24.95 25.84 -24.94
CA ASP A 287 -25.39 25.51 -23.57
C ASP A 287 -24.98 24.11 -23.11
N GLN A 288 -24.31 23.33 -23.97
CA GLN A 288 -23.91 21.96 -23.66
C GLN A 288 -22.40 21.83 -23.51
N ASP A 289 -21.99 20.98 -22.58
CA ASP A 289 -20.59 20.64 -22.34
C ASP A 289 -20.37 19.15 -22.63
N PRO A 290 -20.01 18.77 -23.86
CA PRO A 290 -19.79 17.37 -24.21
C PRO A 290 -18.43 16.83 -23.75
N VAL A 291 -17.54 17.65 -23.20
CA VAL A 291 -16.23 17.19 -22.68
C VAL A 291 -16.37 16.74 -21.23
N LYS A 292 -17.13 17.47 -20.42
CA LYS A 292 -17.32 17.18 -18.99
C LYS A 292 -17.79 15.75 -18.68
N PRO A 293 -18.81 15.18 -19.38
CA PRO A 293 -19.25 13.81 -19.13
C PRO A 293 -18.15 12.76 -19.34
N PHE A 294 -17.18 13.02 -20.22
CA PHE A 294 -16.06 12.09 -20.42
C PHE A 294 -15.10 12.05 -19.23
N LEU A 295 -14.96 13.15 -18.50
CA LEU A 295 -13.97 13.32 -17.44
C LEU A 295 -14.52 13.01 -16.04
N GLU A 296 -15.84 13.05 -15.86
CA GLU A 296 -16.50 12.82 -14.57
C GLU A 296 -17.33 11.53 -14.58
N LEU A 297 -17.52 10.95 -13.40
CA LEU A 297 -18.47 9.84 -13.24
C LEU A 297 -19.88 10.39 -13.33
N SER A 298 -20.59 10.05 -14.40
CA SER A 298 -21.93 10.52 -14.68
C SER A 298 -22.75 9.38 -15.29
N GLU A 299 -23.99 9.17 -14.84
CA GLU A 299 -24.91 8.16 -15.39
C GLU A 299 -25.50 8.59 -16.75
N VAL A 300 -24.70 9.23 -17.60
CA VAL A 300 -25.12 9.68 -18.93
C VAL A 300 -24.82 8.57 -19.92
N ASP A 301 -25.87 7.91 -20.42
CA ASP A 301 -25.76 6.96 -21.53
C ASP A 301 -25.44 7.75 -22.81
N ILE A 302 -24.23 7.58 -23.34
CA ILE A 302 -23.85 8.22 -24.60
C ILE A 302 -24.43 7.39 -25.74
N GLU A 303 -25.40 7.92 -26.47
CA GLU A 303 -25.93 7.24 -27.66
C GLU A 303 -24.84 7.14 -28.75
N PRO A 304 -24.33 5.93 -29.05
CA PRO A 304 -23.32 5.76 -30.08
C PRO A 304 -23.98 5.70 -31.46
N ASP A 305 -23.20 6.06 -32.49
CA ASP A 305 -23.60 5.82 -33.87
C ASP A 305 -23.90 4.32 -34.10
N MET A 306 -25.07 4.03 -34.67
CA MET A 306 -25.55 2.66 -34.86
C MET A 306 -24.68 1.86 -35.82
N GLU A 307 -24.09 2.50 -36.84
CA GLU A 307 -23.16 1.83 -37.75
C GLU A 307 -21.88 1.42 -37.01
N THR A 308 -21.34 2.32 -36.18
CA THR A 308 -20.17 2.05 -35.35
C THR A 308 -20.43 0.92 -34.36
N LEU A 309 -21.58 0.92 -33.70
CA LEU A 309 -21.97 -0.16 -32.78
C LEU A 309 -22.07 -1.51 -33.51
N GLN A 310 -22.64 -1.52 -34.71
CA GLN A 310 -22.72 -2.73 -35.53
C GLN A 310 -21.33 -3.25 -35.92
N ARG A 311 -20.42 -2.37 -36.34
CA ARG A 311 -19.03 -2.74 -36.64
C ARG A 311 -18.31 -3.31 -35.43
N VAL A 312 -18.50 -2.73 -34.24
CA VAL A 312 -17.92 -3.28 -32.99
C VAL A 312 -18.43 -4.70 -32.73
N LYS A 313 -19.73 -4.95 -32.91
CA LYS A 313 -20.31 -6.30 -32.76
C LYS A 313 -19.75 -7.30 -33.78
N GLU A 314 -19.47 -6.85 -35.00
CA GLU A 314 -18.82 -7.68 -36.02
C GLU A 314 -17.38 -8.02 -35.61
N LEU A 315 -16.63 -7.06 -35.05
CA LEU A 315 -15.25 -7.27 -34.59
C LEU A 315 -15.12 -8.33 -33.49
N VAL A 316 -16.17 -8.56 -32.68
CA VAL A 316 -16.21 -9.66 -31.69
C VAL A 316 -15.89 -11.00 -32.36
N HIS A 317 -16.43 -11.25 -33.57
CA HIS A 317 -16.21 -12.48 -34.33
C HIS A 317 -14.76 -12.64 -34.81
N PHE A 318 -14.00 -11.54 -34.85
CA PHE A 318 -12.59 -11.48 -35.23
C PHE A 318 -11.65 -11.37 -34.02
N GLY A 319 -12.15 -11.60 -32.81
CA GLY A 319 -11.35 -11.52 -31.57
C GLY A 319 -11.24 -10.10 -30.99
N GLY A 320 -12.16 -9.21 -31.36
CA GLY A 320 -12.36 -7.92 -30.71
C GLY A 320 -12.91 -8.06 -29.28
N PHE A 321 -13.22 -6.92 -28.65
CA PHE A 321 -13.75 -6.88 -27.29
C PHE A 321 -15.11 -7.58 -27.22
N SER A 322 -15.31 -8.40 -26.18
CA SER A 322 -16.57 -9.04 -25.84
C SER A 322 -17.60 -8.04 -25.32
N ASP A 323 -17.14 -7.00 -24.60
CA ASP A 323 -17.97 -5.89 -24.16
C ASP A 323 -18.17 -4.91 -25.33
N CYS A 324 -19.39 -4.87 -25.88
CA CYS A 324 -19.76 -3.98 -26.97
C CYS A 324 -20.37 -2.65 -26.48
N ASP A 325 -20.75 -2.58 -25.20
CA ASP A 325 -21.46 -1.44 -24.63
C ASP A 325 -20.50 -0.36 -24.13
N PHE A 326 -19.18 -0.55 -24.26
CA PHE A 326 -18.20 0.46 -23.85
C PHE A 326 -18.38 1.81 -24.56
N LEU A 327 -18.91 1.83 -25.79
CA LEU A 327 -19.19 3.08 -26.50
C LEU A 327 -20.28 3.94 -25.83
N ARG A 328 -21.14 3.32 -25.03
CA ARG A 328 -22.16 4.02 -24.24
C ARG A 328 -21.60 4.69 -23.00
N ARG A 329 -20.45 4.21 -22.54
CA ARG A 329 -19.80 4.65 -21.32
C ARG A 329 -18.73 5.69 -21.59
N THR A 330 -18.45 6.45 -20.55
CA THR A 330 -17.50 7.56 -20.58
C THR A 330 -16.07 7.09 -20.31
N LEU A 331 -15.08 7.95 -20.57
CA LEU A 331 -13.67 7.63 -20.30
C LEU A 331 -13.45 7.38 -18.79
N ALA A 332 -14.06 8.19 -17.92
CA ALA A 332 -13.97 8.03 -16.47
C ALA A 332 -14.63 6.72 -15.99
N GLU A 333 -15.76 6.32 -16.58
CA GLU A 333 -16.42 5.06 -16.26
C GLU A 333 -15.60 3.85 -16.68
N GLU A 334 -15.03 3.85 -17.89
CA GLU A 334 -14.17 2.76 -18.36
C GLU A 334 -12.87 2.66 -17.56
N PHE A 335 -12.32 3.80 -17.13
CA PHE A 335 -11.19 3.80 -16.20
C PHE A 335 -11.54 3.11 -14.87
N LYS A 336 -12.72 3.39 -14.31
CA LYS A 336 -13.20 2.73 -13.08
C LYS A 336 -13.43 1.23 -13.28
N GLN A 337 -13.98 0.82 -14.42
CA GLN A 337 -14.17 -0.60 -14.76
C GLN A 337 -12.83 -1.33 -14.88
N MET A 338 -11.85 -0.71 -15.54
CA MET A 338 -10.48 -1.23 -15.62
C MET A 338 -9.88 -1.39 -14.21
N GLU A 339 -9.96 -0.35 -13.37
CA GLU A 339 -9.42 -0.39 -12.00
C GLU A 339 -10.05 -1.53 -11.17
N SER A 340 -11.37 -1.72 -11.26
CA SER A 340 -12.07 -2.81 -10.57
C SER A 340 -11.58 -4.18 -11.05
N SER A 341 -11.47 -4.37 -12.37
CA SER A 341 -11.00 -5.63 -12.96
C SER A 341 -9.56 -5.96 -12.55
N PHE A 342 -8.70 -4.96 -12.39
CA PHE A 342 -7.32 -5.15 -11.97
C PHE A 342 -7.24 -5.54 -10.49
N LYS A 343 -8.05 -4.89 -9.63
CA LYS A 343 -8.16 -5.27 -8.21
C LYS A 343 -8.59 -6.72 -8.07
N GLU A 344 -9.58 -7.16 -8.82
CA GLU A 344 -10.02 -8.55 -8.82
C GLU A 344 -8.92 -9.51 -9.31
N ALA A 345 -8.27 -9.18 -10.43
CA ALA A 345 -7.21 -10.01 -11.01
C ALA A 345 -5.99 -10.17 -10.09
N PHE A 346 -5.57 -9.09 -9.40
CA PHE A 346 -4.42 -9.10 -8.50
C PHE A 346 -4.76 -9.58 -7.08
N LEU A 347 -6.04 -9.59 -6.69
CA LEU A 347 -6.49 -10.20 -5.44
C LEU A 347 -6.37 -11.73 -5.46
N MET A 348 -6.50 -12.37 -6.63
CA MET A 348 -6.40 -13.84 -6.72
C MET A 348 -5.01 -14.38 -6.38
N PRO A 349 -3.89 -13.81 -6.86
CA PRO A 349 -2.57 -14.16 -6.37
C PRO A 349 -2.43 -13.99 -4.85
N PHE A 350 -2.87 -12.86 -4.32
CA PHE A 350 -2.83 -12.58 -2.88
C PHE A 350 -3.54 -13.65 -2.06
N THR A 351 -4.80 -13.97 -2.42
CA THR A 351 -5.60 -14.97 -1.71
C THR A 351 -5.04 -16.38 -1.87
N THR A 352 -4.53 -16.72 -3.06
CA THR A 352 -3.94 -18.04 -3.35
C THR A 352 -2.66 -18.27 -2.55
N ILE A 353 -1.77 -17.29 -2.49
CA ILE A 353 -0.52 -17.38 -1.73
C ILE A 353 -0.80 -17.40 -0.23
N SER A 354 -1.70 -16.53 0.24
CA SER A 354 -2.07 -16.46 1.66
C SER A 354 -2.63 -17.79 2.18
N ARG A 355 -3.41 -18.52 1.37
CA ARG A 355 -3.92 -19.86 1.73
C ARG A 355 -2.83 -20.94 1.80
N LYS A 356 -1.67 -20.70 1.19
CA LYS A 356 -0.52 -21.60 1.24
C LYS A 356 0.41 -21.33 2.42
N MET A 357 0.21 -20.20 3.12
CA MET A 357 0.93 -19.87 4.33
C MET A 357 0.26 -20.56 5.52
N LEU A 358 0.77 -21.73 5.88
CA LEU A 358 0.22 -22.55 6.96
C LEU A 358 1.02 -22.34 8.24
N CYS A 359 0.34 -22.33 9.38
CA CYS A 359 1.02 -22.43 10.67
C CYS A 359 1.60 -23.84 10.81
N LYS A 360 2.92 -23.94 10.95
CA LYS A 360 3.64 -25.19 11.21
C LYS A 360 3.66 -25.52 12.69
N ASP A 361 3.87 -24.49 13.52
CA ASP A 361 4.15 -24.68 14.94
C ASP A 361 3.76 -23.46 15.77
N VAL A 362 3.53 -23.71 17.06
CA VAL A 362 3.23 -22.67 18.06
C VAL A 362 3.96 -22.96 19.35
N LEU A 363 4.67 -21.95 19.83
CA LEU A 363 5.38 -21.96 21.09
C LEU A 363 4.75 -20.94 22.05
N PRO A 364 3.99 -21.38 23.06
CA PRO A 364 3.56 -20.55 24.18
C PRO A 364 4.77 -20.12 24.99
N LEU A 365 4.92 -18.82 25.22
CA LEU A 365 6.05 -18.25 25.95
C LEU A 365 5.68 -18.03 27.41
N PHE A 366 4.86 -17.03 27.71
CA PHE A 366 4.50 -16.68 29.08
C PHE A 366 3.04 -16.20 29.18
N ALA A 367 2.45 -16.39 30.37
CA ALA A 367 1.12 -15.88 30.68
C ALA A 367 1.13 -14.35 30.77
N LEU A 368 0.05 -13.71 30.31
CA LEU A 368 -0.20 -12.29 30.51
C LEU A 368 -1.43 -12.15 31.42
N PRO A 369 -1.38 -11.32 32.47
CA PRO A 369 -2.52 -11.14 33.36
C PRO A 369 -3.75 -10.68 32.56
N SER A 370 -4.88 -11.34 32.81
CA SER A 370 -6.18 -11.05 32.19
C SER A 370 -6.77 -9.75 32.77
N SER A 371 -6.19 -8.61 32.40
CA SER A 371 -6.71 -7.29 32.77
C SER A 371 -7.74 -6.81 31.75
N SER A 372 -8.94 -6.48 32.24
CA SER A 372 -10.06 -5.89 31.51
C SER A 372 -9.84 -4.43 31.05
N ALA A 373 -8.59 -3.97 30.97
CA ALA A 373 -8.24 -2.64 30.53
C ALA A 373 -7.15 -2.71 29.45
N SER A 374 -7.43 -2.07 28.33
CA SER A 374 -6.63 -1.90 27.11
C SER A 374 -5.28 -1.21 27.32
N VAL A 375 -4.40 -1.78 28.15
CA VAL A 375 -2.99 -1.40 28.20
C VAL A 375 -2.23 -2.46 27.44
N SER A 376 -1.87 -2.15 26.20
CA SER A 376 -0.91 -2.94 25.43
C SER A 376 0.41 -2.96 26.21
N VAL A 377 0.68 -4.04 26.95
CA VAL A 377 2.00 -4.26 27.54
C VAL A 377 2.95 -4.48 26.38
N SER A 378 3.72 -3.44 26.03
CA SER A 378 4.77 -3.51 25.02
C SER A 378 5.93 -4.30 25.62
N VAL A 379 5.91 -5.62 25.45
CA VAL A 379 7.04 -6.47 25.85
C VAL A 379 8.17 -6.30 24.82
N PRO A 380 9.39 -5.96 25.24
CA PRO A 380 10.57 -6.00 24.39
C PRO A 380 10.74 -7.37 23.75
N ILE A 381 10.67 -7.43 22.43
CA ILE A 381 10.72 -8.65 21.63
C ILE A 381 11.59 -8.40 20.39
N SER A 382 12.53 -9.31 20.16
CA SER A 382 13.33 -9.32 18.93
C SER A 382 13.44 -10.73 18.37
N VAL A 383 13.43 -10.83 17.05
CA VAL A 383 13.52 -12.09 16.31
C VAL A 383 14.48 -11.90 15.15
N THR A 384 15.47 -12.79 15.01
CA THR A 384 16.43 -12.76 13.89
C THR A 384 16.80 -14.14 13.39
N TYR A 385 17.54 -14.15 12.28
CA TYR A 385 18.06 -15.33 11.61
C TYR A 385 19.56 -15.15 11.33
N TYR A 386 20.39 -16.02 11.91
CA TYR A 386 21.83 -16.09 11.63
C TYR A 386 22.14 -17.29 10.76
N LYS A 387 23.18 -17.17 9.93
CA LYS A 387 23.67 -18.31 9.18
C LYS A 387 24.47 -19.19 10.14
N ASP A 388 24.10 -20.44 10.24
CA ASP A 388 24.79 -21.43 11.03
C ASP A 388 26.18 -21.70 10.42
N ALA A 389 27.22 -21.46 11.21
CA ALA A 389 28.60 -21.69 10.80
C ALA A 389 28.92 -23.19 10.65
N SER A 390 28.21 -24.04 11.40
CA SER A 390 28.47 -25.48 11.49
C SER A 390 27.98 -26.28 10.26
N THR A 391 27.00 -25.75 9.52
CA THR A 391 26.41 -26.39 8.32
C THR A 391 27.04 -25.97 6.99
N SER A 392 28.12 -25.17 7.02
CA SER A 392 28.80 -24.67 5.82
C SER A 392 29.45 -25.74 4.93
N VAL A 393 29.58 -26.98 5.41
CA VAL A 393 30.30 -28.07 4.73
C VAL A 393 29.36 -29.08 4.01
N SER A 394 28.06 -29.13 4.31
CA SER A 394 27.15 -30.21 3.83
C SER A 394 26.03 -29.78 2.85
N SER A 395 25.91 -28.51 2.49
CA SER A 395 24.68 -27.94 1.90
C SER A 395 24.42 -28.22 0.41
N TYR A 396 24.92 -29.31 -0.17
CA TYR A 396 24.64 -29.64 -1.58
C TYR A 396 23.41 -30.55 -1.78
N GLN A 397 22.79 -31.07 -0.71
CA GLN A 397 21.75 -32.11 -0.87
C GLN A 397 20.42 -31.88 -0.13
N THR A 398 20.31 -30.90 0.78
CA THR A 398 19.02 -30.56 1.43
C THR A 398 18.68 -29.09 1.21
N HIS A 399 17.44 -28.83 0.80
CA HIS A 399 16.91 -27.51 0.44
C HIS A 399 16.74 -26.54 1.64
N GLU A 400 17.27 -26.88 2.82
CA GLU A 400 17.24 -26.06 4.03
C GLU A 400 18.59 -25.36 4.16
N HIS A 401 18.63 -24.07 3.85
CA HIS A 401 19.81 -23.27 4.09
C HIS A 401 19.98 -23.12 5.61
N GLY A 402 21.15 -23.49 6.14
CA GLY A 402 21.47 -23.50 7.56
C GLY A 402 21.37 -22.11 8.18
N PHE A 403 20.16 -21.68 8.53
CA PHE A 403 19.89 -20.50 9.31
C PHE A 403 19.33 -20.92 10.67
N ILE A 404 19.84 -20.34 11.75
CA ILE A 404 19.30 -20.51 13.10
C ILE A 404 18.51 -19.24 13.43
N ASP A 405 17.25 -19.43 13.81
CA ASP A 405 16.43 -18.38 14.38
C ASP A 405 16.79 -18.16 15.85
N TYR A 406 16.81 -16.89 16.28
CA TYR A 406 16.93 -16.48 17.67
C TYR A 406 15.73 -15.59 18.00
N ILE A 407 15.01 -15.93 19.07
CA ILE A 407 13.85 -15.20 19.57
C ILE A 407 14.18 -14.76 20.99
N SER A 408 14.28 -13.46 21.21
CA SER A 408 14.54 -12.87 22.52
C SER A 408 13.34 -12.05 22.99
N PHE A 409 12.98 -12.22 24.25
CA PHE A 409 11.81 -11.56 24.83
C PHE A 409 12.02 -11.31 26.33
N GLN A 410 11.50 -10.19 26.82
CA GLN A 410 11.43 -9.95 28.26
C GLN A 410 10.25 -10.70 28.87
N ILE A 411 10.44 -11.30 30.04
CA ILE A 411 9.36 -11.93 30.79
C ILE A 411 8.77 -10.85 31.72
N PRO A 412 7.49 -10.50 31.58
CA PRO A 412 6.85 -9.56 32.49
C PRO A 412 6.86 -10.14 33.91
N GLY A 413 7.38 -9.38 34.86
CA GLY A 413 7.49 -9.83 36.24
C GLY A 413 6.17 -9.72 36.97
N ASP A 414 5.56 -10.85 37.31
CA ASP A 414 4.70 -10.93 38.50
C ASP A 414 5.62 -11.12 39.70
N SER A 415 5.49 -10.25 40.71
CA SER A 415 6.34 -10.14 41.91
C SER A 415 6.39 -11.40 42.80
N SER A 416 5.74 -12.49 42.40
CA SER A 416 5.65 -13.77 43.12
C SER A 416 6.38 -14.92 42.43
N SER A 417 7.00 -14.72 41.26
CA SER A 417 7.73 -15.77 40.53
C SER A 417 9.24 -15.60 40.61
N ASN A 418 9.98 -16.71 40.80
CA ASN A 418 11.45 -16.73 40.81
C ASN A 418 12.11 -16.35 39.45
N ILE A 419 11.32 -15.98 38.42
CA ILE A 419 11.76 -15.60 37.07
C ILE A 419 11.49 -14.10 36.80
N ALA A 420 11.16 -13.33 37.84
CA ALA A 420 10.95 -11.89 37.69
C ALA A 420 12.20 -11.21 37.10
N ASN A 421 12.00 -10.27 36.16
CA ASN A 421 13.07 -9.51 35.51
C ASN A 421 14.10 -10.36 34.73
N CYS A 422 13.63 -11.44 34.10
CA CYS A 422 14.46 -12.27 33.22
C CYS A 422 14.19 -11.98 31.73
N ILE A 423 15.21 -12.21 30.91
CA ILE A 423 15.16 -12.18 29.45
C ILE A 423 15.25 -13.64 28.97
N GLY A 424 14.23 -14.10 28.26
CA GLY A 424 14.24 -15.40 27.59
C GLY A 424 14.87 -15.29 26.21
N ILE A 425 15.79 -16.18 25.89
CA ILE A 425 16.33 -16.34 24.53
C ILE A 425 16.11 -17.79 24.12
N SER A 426 15.37 -18.00 23.04
CA SER A 426 15.21 -19.32 22.42
C SER A 426 15.81 -19.33 21.01
N ARG A 427 16.37 -20.47 20.60
CA ARG A 427 16.91 -20.67 19.26
C ARG A 427 16.50 -22.01 18.65
N ARG A 428 16.59 -22.10 17.30
CA ARG A 428 16.25 -23.28 16.48
C ARG A 428 14.77 -23.67 16.51
N PHE A 429 13.86 -22.72 16.69
CA PHE A 429 12.43 -23.00 16.57
C PHE A 429 12.05 -23.46 15.16
N MET A 430 12.72 -22.95 14.11
CA MET A 430 12.45 -23.36 12.72
C MET A 430 12.68 -24.85 12.44
N HIS A 431 13.75 -25.42 13.02
CA HIS A 431 14.22 -26.79 12.71
C HIS A 431 13.62 -27.86 13.61
N SER A 432 12.86 -27.46 14.61
CA SER A 432 12.33 -28.33 15.65
C SER A 432 11.24 -29.35 15.21
N LEU A 433 10.90 -29.39 13.92
CA LEU A 433 9.92 -30.31 13.32
C LEU A 433 10.52 -31.19 12.22
N SER A 434 11.83 -31.11 11.93
CA SER A 434 12.44 -31.92 10.88
C SER A 434 12.54 -33.39 11.33
N ASN A 435 11.71 -34.25 10.72
CA ASN A 435 11.63 -35.69 10.96
C ASN A 435 12.83 -36.47 10.39
N SER A 436 14.08 -36.00 10.52
CA SER A 436 15.23 -36.84 10.21
C SER A 436 15.48 -37.78 11.38
N SER A 437 15.15 -39.05 11.18
CA SER A 437 15.28 -40.18 12.11
C SER A 437 16.73 -40.57 12.45
N THR A 438 17.65 -39.61 12.43
CA THR A 438 19.04 -39.78 12.87
C THR A 438 19.22 -38.95 14.12
N GLU A 439 19.44 -39.66 15.21
CA GLU A 439 19.60 -39.18 16.58
C GLU A 439 20.51 -37.92 16.66
N GLU A 440 20.13 -37.00 17.57
CA GLU A 440 20.88 -35.82 18.07
C GLU A 440 20.77 -34.44 17.39
N SER A 441 20.02 -34.24 16.30
CA SER A 441 20.00 -32.92 15.61
C SER A 441 18.65 -32.19 15.64
N ALA A 442 18.62 -31.07 16.40
CA ALA A 442 17.64 -29.96 16.43
C ALA A 442 16.43 -30.05 17.41
N SER A 443 16.70 -30.27 18.70
CA SER A 443 15.77 -29.84 19.76
C SER A 443 15.70 -28.30 19.84
N LEU A 444 14.52 -27.78 20.23
CA LEU A 444 14.37 -26.37 20.61
C LEU A 444 15.27 -26.10 21.82
N GLU A 445 16.05 -25.03 21.75
CA GLU A 445 16.99 -24.65 22.80
C GLU A 445 16.60 -23.29 23.38
N ALA A 446 16.73 -23.11 24.70
CA ALA A 446 16.50 -21.83 25.34
C ALA A 446 17.38 -21.61 26.57
N VAL A 447 17.52 -20.34 26.93
CA VAL A 447 18.22 -19.87 28.12
C VAL A 447 17.44 -18.71 28.75
N LEU A 448 17.50 -18.63 30.08
CA LEU A 448 16.98 -17.52 30.86
C LEU A 448 18.14 -16.67 31.38
N LEU A 449 18.14 -15.39 31.02
CA LEU A 449 19.12 -14.42 31.52
C LEU A 449 18.46 -13.58 32.62
N SER A 450 18.97 -13.66 33.85
CA SER A 450 18.58 -12.74 34.92
C SER A 450 19.28 -11.41 34.70
N VAL A 451 18.50 -10.33 34.59
CA VAL A 451 19.02 -8.96 34.57
C VAL A 451 19.73 -8.68 35.91
N PRO A 452 20.82 -7.89 35.94
CA PRO A 452 21.54 -7.57 37.18
C PRO A 452 20.63 -6.89 38.21
N ASP A 453 20.89 -7.17 39.49
CA ASP A 453 20.17 -6.55 40.60
C ASP A 453 20.30 -5.01 40.52
N GLY A 454 19.18 -4.32 40.74
CA GLY A 454 19.14 -2.86 40.62
C GLY A 454 18.94 -2.34 39.20
N TYR A 455 18.79 -3.21 38.19
CA TYR A 455 18.46 -2.81 36.81
C TYR A 455 17.19 -3.47 36.30
N HIS A 456 16.51 -2.86 35.34
CA HIS A 456 15.44 -3.47 34.57
C HIS A 456 15.70 -3.31 33.07
N CYS A 457 15.31 -4.32 32.29
CA CYS A 457 15.39 -4.25 30.83
C CYS A 457 14.31 -3.32 30.27
N VAL A 458 14.74 -2.36 29.46
CA VAL A 458 13.90 -1.35 28.80
C VAL A 458 13.54 -1.80 27.40
N ASP A 459 14.55 -2.24 26.65
CA ASP A 459 14.39 -2.79 25.31
C ASP A 459 15.59 -3.69 24.98
N LEU A 460 15.44 -4.50 23.95
CA LEU A 460 16.49 -5.38 23.45
C LEU A 460 16.45 -5.44 21.93
N SER A 461 17.63 -5.52 21.32
CA SER A 461 17.75 -5.62 19.87
C SER A 461 18.96 -6.44 19.50
N LEU A 462 18.89 -7.09 18.34
CA LEU A 462 19.97 -7.96 17.87
C LEU A 462 20.98 -7.15 17.05
N TYR A 463 22.25 -7.50 17.20
CA TYR A 463 23.42 -6.92 16.56
C TYR A 463 24.16 -7.95 15.69
N LYS A 464 25.29 -7.58 15.09
CA LYS A 464 26.06 -8.44 14.16
C LYS A 464 26.44 -9.77 14.84
N GLU A 465 26.58 -10.85 14.04
CA GLU A 465 27.28 -12.09 14.46
C GLU A 465 26.79 -12.73 15.78
N GLY A 466 25.48 -12.86 15.96
CA GLY A 466 24.92 -13.49 17.17
C GLY A 466 24.95 -12.61 18.41
N GLN A 467 25.27 -11.32 18.30
CA GLN A 467 25.27 -10.40 19.44
C GLN A 467 23.88 -9.85 19.73
N ILE A 468 23.55 -9.66 21.01
CA ILE A 468 22.31 -9.03 21.48
C ILE A 468 22.68 -7.79 22.26
N VAL A 469 22.13 -6.64 21.87
CA VAL A 469 22.23 -5.39 22.61
C VAL A 469 21.04 -5.30 23.56
N LEU A 470 21.33 -5.22 24.85
CA LEU A 470 20.38 -5.02 25.93
C LEU A 470 20.46 -3.56 26.39
N LEU A 471 19.30 -2.93 26.52
CA LEU A 471 19.18 -1.59 27.09
C LEU A 471 18.58 -1.70 28.49
N LEU A 472 19.35 -1.30 29.49
CA LEU A 472 19.00 -1.45 30.90
C LEU A 472 18.92 -0.07 31.59
N ASN A 473 17.90 0.10 32.44
CA ASN A 473 17.74 1.26 33.32
C ASN A 473 17.97 0.83 34.76
N GLU A 474 18.62 1.67 35.56
CA GLU A 474 18.68 1.46 37.01
C GLU A 474 17.28 1.62 37.66
N THR A 475 16.90 0.70 38.54
CA THR A 475 15.68 0.76 39.34
C THR A 475 15.91 1.69 40.54
N THR A 476 15.71 2.99 40.36
CA THR A 476 15.88 3.99 41.43
C THR A 476 14.73 3.96 42.44
N SER A 477 15.05 3.82 43.73
CA SER A 477 14.08 3.89 44.83
C SER A 477 13.98 5.27 45.51
N ALA A 478 14.55 6.33 44.93
CA ALA A 478 14.48 7.68 45.50
C ALA A 478 14.52 8.78 44.43
N SER A 479 13.69 9.80 44.61
CA SER A 479 13.22 10.74 43.60
C SER A 479 14.17 11.86 43.15
N GLU A 480 15.50 11.73 43.25
CA GLU A 480 16.41 12.88 42.96
C GLU A 480 17.72 12.57 42.20
N CYS A 481 17.98 11.35 41.75
CA CYS A 481 19.15 11.07 40.89
C CYS A 481 18.77 11.03 39.40
N SER A 482 19.60 11.65 38.55
CA SER A 482 19.61 11.39 37.11
C SER A 482 19.87 9.90 36.91
N GLY A 483 18.83 9.10 36.67
CA GLY A 483 18.95 7.64 36.62
C GLY A 483 20.05 7.23 35.63
N GLU A 484 20.97 6.39 36.07
CA GLU A 484 21.99 5.84 35.20
C GLU A 484 21.39 4.69 34.39
N SER A 485 21.85 4.55 33.16
CA SER A 485 21.43 3.48 32.26
C SER A 485 22.65 2.86 31.63
N CYS A 486 22.53 1.64 31.14
CA CYS A 486 23.61 1.02 30.43
C CYS A 486 23.12 0.28 29.19
N MET A 487 24.01 0.21 28.22
CA MET A 487 23.85 -0.59 27.02
C MET A 487 24.87 -1.73 27.10
N MET A 488 24.38 -2.96 27.06
CA MET A 488 25.17 -4.16 27.26
C MET A 488 25.10 -5.03 26.01
N ILE A 489 26.24 -5.46 25.48
CA ILE A 489 26.29 -6.38 24.34
C ILE A 489 26.66 -7.77 24.86
N VAL A 490 25.79 -8.75 24.58
CA VAL A 490 25.95 -10.16 24.98
C VAL A 490 26.15 -11.02 23.74
N GLN A 491 27.14 -11.91 23.75
CA GLN A 491 27.35 -12.89 22.67
C GLN A 491 26.40 -14.08 22.85
N ALA A 492 25.43 -14.26 21.95
CA ALA A 492 24.43 -15.31 22.12
C ALA A 492 25.02 -16.72 21.99
N ASP A 493 26.07 -16.91 21.18
CA ASP A 493 26.65 -18.24 20.95
C ASP A 493 27.36 -18.85 22.17
N ASP A 494 27.82 -18.00 23.10
CA ASP A 494 28.51 -18.40 24.33
C ASP A 494 27.53 -18.73 25.48
N LEU A 495 26.22 -18.54 25.26
CA LEU A 495 25.20 -18.76 26.29
C LEU A 495 24.94 -20.26 26.53
N PRO A 496 24.71 -20.68 27.79
CA PRO A 496 24.46 -22.07 28.15
C PRO A 496 23.02 -22.48 27.82
N PHE A 497 22.74 -22.73 26.55
CA PHE A 497 21.43 -23.18 26.10
C PHE A 497 21.06 -24.58 26.64
N ALA A 498 19.86 -24.70 27.19
CA ALA A 498 19.27 -25.97 27.57
C ALA A 498 18.26 -26.44 26.51
N SER A 499 18.22 -27.75 26.24
CA SER A 499 17.20 -28.34 25.37
C SER A 499 15.84 -28.36 26.09
N ILE A 500 14.82 -27.78 25.45
CA ILE A 500 13.44 -27.86 25.93
C ILE A 500 12.79 -29.10 25.31
N PRO A 501 12.35 -30.09 26.11
CA PRO A 501 11.55 -31.19 25.61
C PRO A 501 10.19 -30.67 25.15
N ARG A 502 9.75 -31.08 23.96
CA ARG A 502 8.43 -30.71 23.45
C ARG A 502 7.35 -31.51 24.17
N SER A 503 6.63 -30.86 25.07
CA SER A 503 5.44 -31.38 25.73
C SER A 503 4.31 -31.55 24.71
N GLY A 504 3.57 -32.67 24.79
CA GLY A 504 2.36 -32.89 23.99
C GLY A 504 1.18 -31.98 24.33
N CYS A 505 1.29 -31.23 25.43
CA CYS A 505 0.26 -30.33 25.93
C CYS A 505 0.71 -28.88 25.74
N ILE A 506 -0.05 -28.12 24.95
CA ILE A 506 0.22 -26.70 24.64
C ILE A 506 -0.02 -25.79 25.87
N ASN A 507 -0.60 -26.33 26.94
CA ASN A 507 -0.95 -25.57 28.15
C ASN A 507 0.18 -25.46 29.19
N THR A 508 1.37 -26.01 28.94
CA THR A 508 2.52 -25.86 29.85
C THR A 508 3.48 -24.79 29.34
N TRP A 509 3.60 -23.69 30.08
CA TRP A 509 4.64 -22.69 29.85
C TRP A 509 6.01 -23.32 30.01
N ASN A 510 6.73 -23.55 28.90
CA ASN A 510 8.02 -24.26 28.92
C ASN A 510 9.09 -23.53 29.76
N LEU A 511 8.87 -22.25 30.05
CA LEU A 511 9.74 -21.42 30.88
C LEU A 511 9.81 -21.88 32.35
N ASP A 512 8.78 -22.54 32.88
CA ASP A 512 8.84 -23.10 34.23
C ASP A 512 9.90 -24.22 34.35
N GLN A 513 10.23 -24.90 33.24
CA GLN A 513 11.26 -25.95 33.20
C GLN A 513 12.69 -25.39 33.21
N LEU A 514 12.86 -24.11 32.88
CA LEU A 514 14.16 -23.44 32.81
C LEU A 514 14.55 -22.74 34.12
N LYS A 515 13.73 -22.84 35.17
CA LYS A 515 13.97 -22.22 36.49
C LYS A 515 15.32 -22.61 37.10
N ASP A 516 15.78 -23.83 36.83
CA ASP A 516 17.03 -24.36 37.37
C ASP A 516 18.26 -24.03 36.49
N SER A 517 18.07 -23.37 35.35
CA SER A 517 19.11 -23.06 34.34
C SER A 517 19.23 -21.57 34.03
N VAL A 518 18.98 -20.71 35.03
CA VAL A 518 19.10 -19.26 34.89
C VAL A 518 20.58 -18.83 34.93
N MET A 519 21.00 -18.07 33.92
CA MET A 519 22.31 -17.41 33.88
C MET A 519 22.16 -15.97 34.40
N HIS A 520 22.95 -15.59 35.40
CA HIS A 520 22.96 -14.23 35.93
C HIS A 520 23.94 -13.36 35.15
N LEU A 521 23.43 -12.30 34.51
CA LEU A 521 24.26 -11.32 33.83
C LEU A 521 25.07 -10.52 34.87
N ARG A 522 26.36 -10.32 34.58
CA ARG A 522 27.25 -9.48 35.39
C ARG A 522 27.81 -8.37 34.52
N LEU A 523 27.73 -7.12 34.99
CA LEU A 523 28.21 -5.95 34.25
C LEU A 523 29.73 -5.99 33.98
N GLU A 524 30.50 -6.68 34.82
CA GLU A 524 31.97 -6.76 34.75
C GLU A 524 32.51 -7.67 33.62
N ASN A 525 31.68 -8.59 33.10
CA ASN A 525 32.14 -9.64 32.18
C ASN A 525 31.85 -9.35 30.70
N GLU A 526 31.10 -8.30 30.42
CA GLU A 526 30.44 -8.08 29.13
C GLU A 526 30.75 -6.68 28.62
N LYS A 527 30.56 -6.43 27.32
CA LYS A 527 30.79 -5.09 26.74
C LYS A 527 29.65 -4.17 27.16
N VAL A 528 29.87 -3.41 28.23
CA VAL A 528 28.90 -2.46 28.80
C VAL A 528 29.32 -1.02 28.51
N ARG A 529 28.36 -0.18 28.13
CA ARG A 529 28.53 1.28 28.02
C ARG A 529 27.53 2.00 28.92
N ASN A 530 28.03 2.95 29.68
CA ASN A 530 27.21 3.75 30.58
C ASN A 530 26.57 4.92 29.84
N ILE A 531 25.32 5.22 30.19
CA ILE A 531 24.51 6.28 29.64
C ILE A 531 24.11 7.16 30.82
N PRO A 532 24.50 8.45 30.84
CA PRO A 532 24.31 9.34 31.99
C PRO A 532 22.85 9.83 32.17
N HIS A 533 21.89 9.15 31.54
CA HIS A 533 20.47 9.50 31.53
C HIS A 533 19.63 8.23 31.52
N SER A 534 18.47 8.28 32.19
CA SER A 534 17.46 7.24 32.06
C SER A 534 16.99 7.15 30.62
N VAL A 535 16.81 5.93 30.14
CA VAL A 535 16.47 5.63 28.76
C VAL A 535 15.06 5.08 28.62
N VAL A 536 14.47 5.27 27.44
CA VAL A 536 13.13 4.80 27.09
C VAL A 536 13.17 4.05 25.76
N ALA A 537 12.31 3.06 25.60
CA ALA A 537 12.12 2.37 24.32
C ALA A 537 11.63 3.35 23.22
N PRO A 538 11.95 3.11 21.94
CA PRO A 538 12.62 1.92 21.40
C PRO A 538 14.15 2.05 21.32
N LEU A 539 14.85 0.93 21.43
CA LEU A 539 16.25 0.78 21.05
C LEU A 539 16.35 0.53 19.54
N ALA A 540 17.11 1.36 18.83
CA ALA A 540 17.37 1.15 17.39
C ALA A 540 18.83 0.78 17.16
N VAL A 541 19.07 -0.39 16.55
CA VAL A 541 20.43 -0.89 16.27
C VAL A 541 20.60 -1.10 14.77
N SER A 542 21.73 -0.64 14.23
CA SER A 542 22.13 -0.89 12.85
C SER A 542 23.37 -1.76 12.83
N ALA A 543 23.18 -3.05 12.54
CA ALA A 543 24.27 -3.98 12.34
C ALA A 543 25.21 -3.48 11.24
N SER A 544 24.72 -3.15 10.04
CA SER A 544 25.58 -2.78 8.89
C SER A 544 26.46 -1.54 9.13
N ARG A 545 25.98 -0.58 9.93
CA ARG A 545 26.71 0.66 10.24
C ARG A 545 27.46 0.62 11.57
N GLY A 546 27.22 -0.40 12.39
CA GLY A 546 27.84 -0.51 13.72
C GLY A 546 27.40 0.59 14.69
N VAL A 547 26.13 1.00 14.64
CA VAL A 547 25.61 2.08 15.51
C VAL A 547 24.35 1.69 16.25
N ALA A 548 24.16 2.24 17.44
CA ALA A 548 22.91 2.17 18.21
C ALA A 548 22.39 3.59 18.49
N CYS A 549 21.07 3.74 18.49
CA CYS A 549 20.39 4.95 18.90
C CYS A 549 19.48 4.63 20.09
N VAL A 550 19.64 5.42 21.15
CA VAL A 550 18.96 5.29 22.43
C VAL A 550 18.24 6.60 22.73
N PHE A 551 17.03 6.52 23.31
CA PHE A 551 16.26 7.71 23.67
C PHE A 551 16.35 7.95 25.17
N ALA A 552 16.84 9.12 25.58
CA ALA A 552 16.79 9.54 26.99
C ALA A 552 15.42 10.17 27.35
N ALA A 553 14.70 10.68 26.35
CA ALA A 553 13.35 11.20 26.48
C ALA A 553 12.66 11.21 25.11
N ARG A 554 11.34 11.46 25.06
CA ARG A 554 10.56 11.52 23.79
C ARG A 554 11.15 12.43 22.71
N LYS A 555 11.98 13.43 23.07
CA LYS A 555 12.61 14.37 22.13
C LYS A 555 14.13 14.40 22.22
N ARG A 556 14.75 13.44 22.91
CA ARG A 556 16.20 13.40 23.11
C ARG A 556 16.74 12.02 22.75
N ALA A 557 17.50 11.98 21.67
CA ALA A 557 18.17 10.78 21.17
C ALA A 557 19.69 10.92 21.33
N LEU A 558 20.33 9.80 21.64
CA LEU A 558 21.77 9.62 21.76
C LEU A 558 22.16 8.55 20.73
N VAL A 559 23.29 8.74 20.05
CA VAL A 559 23.78 7.80 19.04
C VAL A 559 25.17 7.35 19.43
N TYR A 560 25.38 6.04 19.46
CA TYR A 560 26.61 5.37 19.87
C TYR A 560 27.17 4.55 18.72
N ILE A 561 28.50 4.56 18.55
CA ILE A 561 29.21 3.71 17.59
C ILE A 561 29.66 2.45 18.34
N LEU A 562 29.03 1.31 18.06
CA LEU A 562 29.21 0.05 18.78
C LEU A 562 30.58 -0.62 18.51
N ASP A 563 31.23 -0.27 17.40
CA ASP A 563 32.49 -0.88 16.96
C ASP A 563 33.74 -0.16 17.52
N GLU A 564 33.59 1.03 18.12
CA GLU A 564 34.67 1.78 18.76
C GLU A 564 34.59 1.60 20.28
N ASP A 565 35.63 1.07 20.92
CA ASP A 565 35.76 1.14 22.38
C ASP A 565 35.97 2.62 22.74
N GLU A 566 35.24 3.14 23.74
CA GLU A 566 35.42 4.54 24.15
C GLU A 566 36.85 4.69 24.66
N ASP A 567 37.67 5.48 23.95
CA ASP A 567 38.95 5.93 24.49
C ASP A 567 38.62 6.67 25.78
N ASP A 568 39.07 6.13 26.92
CA ASP A 568 39.03 6.77 28.23
C ASP A 568 39.87 8.06 28.19
N VAL A 569 39.35 9.10 27.53
CA VAL A 569 39.77 10.46 27.82
C VAL A 569 38.95 10.86 29.03
N SER A 570 39.45 10.47 30.20
CA SER A 570 39.10 11.13 31.43
C SER A 570 39.40 12.61 31.24
N ASP A 571 38.37 13.43 31.03
CA ASP A 571 38.45 14.88 31.16
C ASP A 571 38.74 15.18 32.63
N SER A 572 40.01 15.06 32.99
CA SER A 572 40.60 15.59 34.21
C SER A 572 41.66 16.60 33.79
N GLU A 573 41.20 17.80 33.45
CA GLU A 573 41.90 19.07 33.72
C GLU A 573 40.91 20.13 34.23
#